data_AF-A0A0Q5M0K7-F1
#
_entry.id   AF-A0A0Q5M0K7-F1
#
_cell.length_a   1.000
_cell.length_b   1.000
_cell.length_c   1.000
_cell.angle_alpha   90.00
_cell.angle_beta   90.00
_cell.angle_gamma   90.00
#
_symmetry.space_group_name_H-M   'P 1'
#
loop_
_entity.id
_entity.type
_entity.pdbx_description
1 polymer ?
#
loop_
_entity_poly.entity_id
_entity_poly.type
_entity_poly.pdbx_seq_one_letter_code
_entity_poly.pdbx_strand_id
1 'polypeptide(L)'
;MITAAAVVAGTIGVSLLSAGPANASELPEFYIFYSQNCGGAFHFYSGANSGENWINDTFNEGNGLAGYGQKIAYNAASVKVWPGTWVEIDYDNAYQAFYVPPSSSIRCVNLSPATRNDNYDWTDGS
;
A
#
# COMPACT_ATOMS: atom_id res chain seq x y z
N MET A 1 78.39 9.15 7.21
CA MET A 1 77.42 9.03 8.32
C MET A 1 76.04 9.03 7.70
N ILE A 2 75.22 8.03 7.99
CA ILE A 2 73.93 7.78 7.34
C ILE A 2 72.85 8.46 8.18
N THR A 3 72.10 9.40 7.59
CA THR A 3 70.92 9.98 8.22
C THR A 3 69.69 9.26 7.67
N ALA A 4 69.04 8.46 8.51
CA ALA A 4 67.80 7.75 8.18
C ALA A 4 66.62 8.75 8.19
N ALA A 5 65.89 8.84 7.08
CA ALA A 5 64.59 9.50 7.04
C ALA A 5 63.51 8.43 7.27
N ALA A 6 62.87 8.45 8.43
CA ALA A 6 61.72 7.62 8.73
C ALA A 6 60.49 8.18 7.99
N VAL A 7 59.97 7.42 7.01
CA VAL A 7 58.70 7.71 6.36
C VAL A 7 57.58 7.17 7.25
N VAL A 8 56.88 8.07 7.95
CA VAL A 8 55.63 7.71 8.64
C VAL A 8 54.55 7.58 7.57
N ALA A 9 54.24 6.33 7.20
CA ALA A 9 53.08 6.00 6.37
C ALA A 9 51.81 6.18 7.21
N GLY A 10 51.21 7.37 7.14
CA GLY A 10 49.86 7.62 7.66
C GLY A 10 48.84 6.92 6.76
N THR A 11 48.28 5.82 7.23
CA THR A 11 47.09 5.21 6.64
C THR A 11 45.92 6.17 6.85
N ILE A 12 45.45 6.79 5.77
CA ILE A 12 44.18 7.50 5.75
C ILE A 12 43.11 6.42 5.88
N GLY A 13 42.64 6.21 7.11
CA GLY A 13 41.51 5.34 7.38
C GLY A 13 40.31 5.86 6.61
N VAL A 14 39.90 5.12 5.58
CA VAL A 14 38.59 5.27 4.96
C VAL A 14 37.60 4.89 6.04
N SER A 15 37.09 5.88 6.77
CA SER A 15 35.87 5.72 7.56
C SER A 15 34.76 5.41 6.57
N LEU A 16 34.53 4.11 6.35
CA LEU A 16 33.27 3.60 5.82
C LEU A 16 32.21 4.11 6.79
N LEU A 17 31.61 5.26 6.46
CA LEU A 17 30.31 5.61 7.02
C LEU A 17 29.42 4.44 6.67
N SER A 18 29.11 3.62 7.67
CA SER A 18 28.04 2.64 7.60
C SER A 18 26.79 3.43 7.23
N ALA A 19 26.49 3.50 5.93
CA ALA A 19 25.16 3.81 5.47
C ALA A 19 24.29 2.77 6.16
N GLY A 20 23.57 3.18 7.20
CA GLY A 20 22.50 2.37 7.75
C GLY A 20 21.62 1.92 6.58
N PRO A 21 20.98 0.75 6.67
CA PRO A 21 20.09 0.30 5.60
C PRO A 21 19.19 1.49 5.26
N ALA A 22 19.29 1.96 4.02
CA ALA A 22 18.32 2.90 3.49
C ALA A 22 17.00 2.17 3.71
N ASN A 23 16.17 2.65 4.64
CA ASN A 23 14.80 2.19 4.72
C ASN A 23 14.28 2.38 3.31
N ALA A 24 14.08 1.28 2.59
CA ALA A 24 13.38 1.34 1.32
C ALA A 24 12.13 2.12 1.65
N SER A 25 11.94 3.27 0.97
CA SER A 25 10.70 4.02 1.11
C SER A 25 9.62 3.01 0.76
N GLU A 26 8.92 2.48 1.78
CA GLU A 26 7.86 1.51 1.57
C GLU A 26 6.88 2.22 0.65
N LEU A 27 6.77 1.69 -0.58
CA LEU A 27 5.85 2.27 -1.54
C LEU A 27 4.46 2.16 -0.90
N PRO A 28 3.63 3.20 -0.99
CA PRO A 28 2.28 3.15 -0.44
C PRO A 28 1.57 1.89 -0.94
N GLU A 29 0.95 1.13 -0.05
CA GLU A 29 0.20 -0.08 -0.37
C GLU A 29 -1.11 -0.18 0.40
N PHE A 30 -2.10 -0.85 -0.20
CA PHE A 30 -3.39 -1.12 0.42
C PHE A 30 -4.05 -2.37 -0.19
N TYR A 31 -4.89 -3.03 0.59
CA TYR A 31 -5.64 -4.21 0.16
C TYR A 31 -7.14 -3.95 0.28
N ILE A 32 -7.93 -4.42 -0.69
CA ILE A 32 -9.40 -4.41 -0.62
C ILE A 32 -9.88 -5.83 -0.31
N PHE A 33 -10.73 -5.98 0.70
CA PHE A 33 -11.23 -7.27 1.17
C PHE A 33 -12.72 -7.45 0.89
N TYR A 34 -13.13 -8.69 0.65
CA TYR A 34 -14.53 -9.09 0.50
C TYR A 34 -15.34 -8.98 1.81
N SER A 35 -14.71 -9.20 2.97
CA SER A 35 -15.40 -9.16 4.28
C SER A 35 -15.01 -7.95 5.12
N GLN A 36 -15.83 -7.66 6.14
CA GLN A 36 -15.49 -6.70 7.18
C GLN A 36 -14.21 -7.12 7.93
N ASN A 37 -13.56 -6.15 8.58
CA ASN A 37 -12.40 -6.34 9.44
C ASN A 37 -11.18 -6.98 8.73
N CYS A 38 -11.05 -6.73 7.43
CA CYS A 38 -9.92 -7.15 6.60
C CYS A 38 -9.71 -8.67 6.59
N GLY A 39 -10.79 -9.41 6.38
CA GLY A 39 -10.80 -10.88 6.24
C GLY A 39 -11.41 -11.35 4.93
N GLY A 40 -11.30 -12.66 4.68
CA GLY A 40 -11.79 -13.28 3.43
C GLY A 40 -10.84 -13.10 2.25
N ALA A 41 -11.37 -13.28 1.03
CA ALA A 41 -10.62 -13.00 -0.18
C ALA A 41 -10.32 -11.50 -0.32
N PHE A 42 -9.24 -11.18 -1.03
CA PHE A 42 -8.78 -9.80 -1.18
C PHE A 42 -8.12 -9.56 -2.54
N HIS A 43 -7.80 -8.29 -2.81
CA HIS A 43 -6.93 -7.86 -3.89
C HIS A 43 -5.86 -6.92 -3.33
N PHE A 44 -4.63 -7.08 -3.81
CA PHE A 44 -3.46 -6.29 -3.40
C PHE A 44 -3.21 -5.13 -4.37
N TYR A 45 -2.95 -3.94 -3.83
CA TYR A 45 -2.53 -2.77 -4.61
C TYR A 45 -1.21 -2.21 -4.08
N SER A 46 -0.25 -2.02 -4.97
CA SER A 46 0.97 -1.25 -4.72
C SER A 46 0.89 0.11 -5.41
N GLY A 47 1.47 1.13 -4.77
CA GLY A 47 1.44 2.51 -5.23
C GLY A 47 0.34 3.35 -4.58
N ALA A 48 0.40 4.66 -4.85
CA ALA A 48 -0.62 5.59 -4.41
C ALA A 48 -1.91 5.38 -5.21
N ASN A 49 -3.06 5.42 -4.54
CA ASN A 49 -4.35 5.39 -5.23
C ASN A 49 -4.63 6.77 -5.84
N SER A 50 -4.76 6.84 -7.16
CA SER A 50 -5.23 8.04 -7.87
C SER A 50 -6.31 7.63 -8.86
N GLY A 51 -7.57 7.84 -8.48
CA GLY A 51 -8.74 7.31 -9.18
C GLY A 51 -8.94 5.83 -8.88
N GLU A 52 -10.18 5.42 -8.63
CA GLU A 52 -10.57 4.06 -8.24
C GLU A 52 -10.42 2.99 -9.33
N ASN A 53 -9.24 2.89 -9.93
CA ASN A 53 -8.91 1.91 -10.96
C ASN A 53 -9.16 0.46 -10.49
N TRP A 54 -9.25 0.25 -9.17
CA TRP A 54 -9.49 -1.03 -8.51
C TRP A 54 -10.95 -1.52 -8.55
N ILE A 55 -11.93 -0.65 -8.82
CA ILE A 55 -13.36 -1.01 -8.73
C ILE A 55 -13.75 -2.15 -9.70
N ASN A 56 -13.09 -2.18 -10.87
CA ASN A 56 -13.32 -3.17 -11.93
C ASN A 56 -12.52 -4.48 -11.77
N ASP A 57 -11.64 -4.54 -10.77
CA ASP A 57 -10.85 -5.73 -10.48
C ASP A 57 -11.69 -6.82 -9.78
N THR A 58 -11.02 -7.91 -9.47
CA THR A 58 -11.62 -9.11 -8.85
C THR A 58 -10.81 -9.47 -7.62
N PHE A 59 -11.46 -9.99 -6.57
CA PHE A 59 -10.73 -10.62 -5.47
C PHE A 59 -10.02 -11.86 -5.98
N ASN A 60 -8.71 -11.75 -6.20
CA ASN A 60 -7.86 -12.77 -6.82
C ASN A 60 -6.88 -13.40 -5.84
N GLU A 61 -6.86 -12.95 -4.58
CA GLU A 61 -6.08 -13.54 -3.50
C GLU A 61 -6.99 -14.28 -2.51
N GLY A 62 -6.45 -15.32 -1.87
CA GLY A 62 -7.19 -16.12 -0.89
C GLY A 62 -8.11 -17.18 -1.50
N ASN A 63 -7.59 -18.01 -2.41
CA ASN A 63 -8.33 -19.11 -3.02
C ASN A 63 -9.02 -20.00 -1.96
N GLY A 64 -10.31 -20.28 -2.16
CA GLY A 64 -11.16 -21.03 -1.23
C GLY A 64 -11.81 -20.19 -0.12
N LEU A 65 -11.46 -18.90 -0.01
CA LEU A 65 -12.14 -17.97 0.89
C LEU A 65 -13.39 -17.37 0.24
N ALA A 66 -14.33 -16.94 1.08
CA ALA A 66 -15.52 -16.23 0.61
C ALA A 66 -15.11 -14.96 -0.17
N GLY A 67 -15.75 -14.77 -1.31
CA GLY A 67 -15.52 -13.64 -2.21
C GLY A 67 -14.50 -13.89 -3.32
N TYR A 68 -13.72 -14.96 -3.28
CA TYR A 68 -12.71 -15.24 -4.32
C TYR A 68 -13.37 -15.34 -5.70
N GLY A 69 -12.82 -14.65 -6.69
CA GLY A 69 -13.34 -14.57 -8.05
C GLY A 69 -14.52 -13.61 -8.24
N GLN A 70 -14.96 -12.91 -7.20
CA GLN A 70 -16.02 -11.89 -7.32
C GLN A 70 -15.43 -10.50 -7.62
N LYS A 71 -16.20 -9.70 -8.36
CA LYS A 71 -15.86 -8.30 -8.66
C LYS A 71 -15.84 -7.46 -7.39
N ILE A 72 -14.86 -6.56 -7.30
CA ILE A 72 -14.66 -5.70 -6.14
C ILE A 72 -15.80 -4.69 -6.00
N ALA A 73 -16.27 -4.11 -7.12
CA ALA A 73 -17.41 -3.18 -7.18
C ALA A 73 -18.61 -3.58 -6.31
N TYR A 74 -18.95 -4.87 -6.25
CA TYR A 74 -20.18 -5.31 -5.58
C TYR A 74 -19.97 -5.76 -4.14
N ASN A 75 -18.74 -6.09 -3.75
CA ASN A 75 -18.50 -6.79 -2.49
C ASN A 75 -17.26 -6.32 -1.72
N ALA A 76 -16.61 -5.22 -2.12
CA ALA A 76 -15.61 -4.56 -1.28
C ALA A 76 -16.21 -4.27 0.09
N ALA A 77 -15.56 -4.67 1.18
CA ALA A 77 -16.13 -4.53 2.50
C ALA A 77 -15.21 -3.86 3.52
N SER A 78 -13.91 -4.00 3.34
CA SER A 78 -12.94 -3.28 4.14
C SER A 78 -11.65 -3.07 3.37
N VAL A 79 -10.88 -2.09 3.83
CA VAL A 79 -9.57 -1.76 3.26
C VAL A 79 -8.53 -1.85 4.35
N LYS A 80 -7.42 -2.55 4.07
CA LYS A 80 -6.23 -2.52 4.92
C LYS A 80 -5.21 -1.58 4.29
N VAL A 81 -4.83 -0.54 5.02
CA VAL A 81 -4.02 0.57 4.51
C VAL A 81 -2.73 0.65 5.30
N TRP A 82 -1.59 0.67 4.61
CA TRP A 82 -0.27 0.77 5.22
C TRP A 82 0.12 2.22 5.51
N PRO A 83 1.10 2.43 6.41
CA PRO A 83 1.61 3.76 6.71
C PRO A 83 2.17 4.45 5.47
N GLY A 84 1.87 5.73 5.30
CA GLY A 84 2.28 6.50 4.12
C GLY A 84 1.33 6.36 2.93
N THR A 85 0.29 5.54 3.02
CA THR A 85 -0.69 5.35 1.95
C THR A 85 -1.86 6.33 2.08
N TRP A 86 -2.23 6.93 0.94
CA TRP A 86 -3.51 7.59 0.71
C TRP A 86 -4.40 6.66 -0.11
N VAL A 87 -5.60 6.39 0.39
CA VAL A 87 -6.64 5.66 -0.34
C VAL A 87 -7.85 6.56 -0.47
N GLU A 88 -8.26 6.81 -1.70
CA GLU A 88 -9.53 7.47 -2.03
C GLU A 88 -10.56 6.42 -2.46
N ILE A 89 -11.78 6.55 -1.97
CA ILE A 89 -12.92 5.74 -2.41
C ILE A 89 -13.99 6.73 -2.86
N ASP A 90 -14.17 6.83 -4.16
CA ASP A 90 -15.23 7.59 -4.80
C ASP A 90 -16.54 6.77 -4.78
N TYR A 91 -17.64 7.49 -4.68
CA TYR A 91 -19.00 6.96 -4.77
C TYR A 91 -19.92 8.12 -5.18
N ASP A 92 -21.08 7.86 -5.78
CA ASP A 92 -21.94 8.82 -6.48
C ASP A 92 -21.84 10.29 -5.99
N ASN A 93 -21.08 11.10 -6.74
CA ASN A 93 -20.84 12.54 -6.52
C ASN A 93 -20.15 12.92 -5.19
N ALA A 94 -19.46 12.00 -4.54
CA ALA A 94 -18.71 12.19 -3.31
C ALA A 94 -17.46 11.29 -3.27
N TYR A 95 -16.61 11.51 -2.28
CA TYR A 95 -15.48 10.63 -2.03
C TYR A 95 -15.22 10.54 -0.53
N GLN A 96 -14.68 9.39 -0.12
CA GLN A 96 -14.13 9.18 1.20
C GLN A 96 -12.67 8.83 1.07
N ALA A 97 -11.82 9.74 1.52
CA ALA A 97 -10.39 9.52 1.56
C ALA A 97 -9.90 9.12 2.96
N PHE A 98 -8.94 8.21 2.98
CA PHE A 98 -8.26 7.73 4.17
C PHE A 98 -6.77 7.94 3.97
N TYR A 99 -6.20 8.78 4.81
CA TYR A 99 -4.75 8.88 4.93
C TYR A 99 -4.29 8.11 6.16
N VAL A 100 -3.31 7.23 5.98
CA VAL A 100 -2.55 6.66 7.10
C VAL A 100 -1.19 7.35 7.14
N PRO A 101 -0.91 8.19 8.15
CA PRO A 101 0.38 8.85 8.27
C PRO A 101 1.54 7.84 8.31
N PRO A 102 2.73 8.18 7.78
CA PRO A 102 3.91 7.30 7.79
C PRO A 102 4.31 6.83 9.19
N SER A 103 3.99 7.61 10.24
CA SER A 103 4.27 7.27 11.63
C SER A 103 3.19 6.43 12.31
N SER A 104 2.09 6.12 11.62
CA SER A 104 0.98 5.35 12.16
C SER A 104 1.18 3.85 11.95
N SER A 105 0.40 3.03 12.65
CA SER A 105 0.30 1.61 12.36
C SER A 105 -0.60 1.35 11.15
N ILE A 106 -0.50 0.15 10.57
CA ILE A 106 -1.46 -0.35 9.58
C ILE A 106 -2.89 -0.21 10.12
N ARG A 107 -3.81 0.25 9.27
CA ARG A 107 -5.22 0.41 9.63
C ARG A 107 -6.11 -0.49 8.79
N CYS A 108 -7.05 -1.16 9.46
CA CYS A 108 -8.19 -1.75 8.78
C CYS A 108 -9.38 -0.79 8.90
N VAL A 109 -10.03 -0.50 7.78
CA VAL A 109 -11.18 0.38 7.71
C VAL A 109 -12.35 -0.36 7.08
N ASN A 110 -13.45 -0.45 7.81
CA ASN A 110 -14.68 -1.04 7.31
C ASN A 110 -15.42 -0.03 6.43
N LEU A 111 -15.80 -0.48 5.23
CA LEU A 111 -16.60 0.32 4.30
C LEU A 111 -18.06 0.18 4.68
N SER A 112 -18.80 1.29 4.68
CA SER A 112 -20.25 1.23 4.87
C SER A 112 -20.92 0.65 3.62
N PRO A 113 -22.08 -0.03 3.71
CA PRO A 113 -22.78 -0.53 2.53
C PRO A 113 -23.07 0.54 1.46
N ALA A 114 -23.36 1.78 1.87
CA ALA A 114 -23.60 2.90 0.96
C ALA A 114 -22.34 3.24 0.13
N THR A 115 -21.17 3.22 0.75
CA THR A 115 -19.87 3.44 0.08
C THR A 115 -19.56 2.36 -0.97
N ARG A 116 -20.12 1.16 -0.84
CA ARG A 116 -19.81 0.00 -1.71
C ARG A 116 -20.68 -0.05 -2.95
N ASN A 117 -21.96 0.29 -2.79
CA ASN A 117 -22.97 0.06 -3.81
C ASN A 117 -23.19 1.27 -4.73
N ASP A 118 -22.78 2.46 -4.30
CA ASP A 118 -23.05 3.70 -5.01
C ASP A 118 -21.88 4.10 -5.91
N ASN A 119 -20.92 3.21 -6.16
CA ASN A 119 -19.81 3.49 -7.05
C ASN A 119 -20.11 3.01 -8.47
N TYR A 120 -20.81 3.86 -9.21
CA TYR A 120 -21.37 3.58 -10.52
C TYR A 120 -20.43 4.13 -11.62
N ASP A 121 -19.28 3.48 -11.84
CA ASP A 121 -18.47 3.67 -13.07
C ASP A 121 -18.32 2.32 -13.80
N TRP A 122 -19.37 1.80 -14.45
CA TRP A 122 -19.85 2.14 -15.81
C TRP A 122 -18.84 2.01 -16.94
N THR A 123 -18.01 0.95 -16.91
CA THR A 123 -17.46 0.41 -18.17
C THR A 123 -17.21 -1.11 -18.17
N ASP A 124 -18.19 -1.92 -17.81
CA ASP A 124 -18.43 -3.13 -18.62
C ASP A 124 -19.43 -2.74 -19.72
N GLY A 125 -18.88 -2.31 -20.85
CA GLY A 125 -19.67 -1.82 -21.98
C GLY A 125 -20.91 -2.68 -22.27
N SER A 126 -22.02 -1.98 -22.52
CA SER A 126 -23.14 -2.48 -23.31
C SER A 126 -22.67 -3.19 -24.57
#